data_AF-A0A1W9Z1U9-F1
#
_entry.id   AF-A0A1W9Z1U9-F1
#
_cell.length_a   1.000
_cell.length_b   1.000
_cell.length_c   1.000
_cell.angle_alpha   90.00
_cell.angle_beta   90.00
_cell.angle_gamma   90.00
#
_symmetry.space_group_name_H-M   'P 1'
#
loop_
_entity.id
_entity.type
_entity.pdbx_description
1 polymer ?
#
loop_
_entity_poly.entity_id
_entity_poly.type
_entity_poly.pdbx_seq_one_letter_code
_entity_poly.pdbx_strand_id
1 'polypeptide(L)' 'AEQRDWFEVSLIPTTRELTTLGSAAVGTRVNLEVDVVAKYVERLMRSAG' A
#
# COMPACT_ATOMS: atom_id res chain seq x y z
N ALA A 1 14.32 -18.44 -9.88
CA ALA A 1 12.98 -18.31 -9.30
C ALA A 1 12.51 -16.89 -9.58
N GLU A 2 11.36 -16.70 -10.23
CA GLU A 2 10.86 -15.36 -10.53
C GLU A 2 10.62 -14.60 -9.23
N GLN A 3 11.15 -13.38 -9.16
CA GLN A 3 10.99 -12.49 -8.02
C GLN A 3 9.57 -11.93 -8.10
N ARG A 4 8.70 -12.32 -7.16
CA ARG A 4 7.34 -11.80 -7.08
C ARG A 4 7.38 -10.41 -6.45
N ASP A 5 6.68 -9.45 -7.04
CA ASP A 5 6.53 -8.12 -6.46
C ASP A 5 5.75 -8.20 -5.14
N TRP A 6 6.27 -7.56 -4.08
CA TRP A 6 5.64 -7.50 -2.76
C TRP A 6 6.02 -6.21 -2.05
N PHE A 7 5.20 -5.81 -1.07
CA PHE A 7 5.51 -4.74 -0.13
C PHE A 7 4.98 -5.08 1.26
N GLU A 8 5.53 -4.45 2.28
CA GLU A 8 5.14 -4.62 3.68
C GLU A 8 4.73 -3.27 4.29
N VAL A 9 3.87 -3.34 5.30
CA VAL A 9 3.43 -2.19 6.08
C VAL A 9 3.45 -2.53 7.56
N SER A 10 3.68 -1.54 8.42
CA SER A 10 3.55 -1.68 9.86
C SER A 10 2.20 -1.12 10.33
N LEU A 11 1.52 -1.85 11.22
CA LEU A 11 0.29 -1.39 11.84
C LEU A 11 0.55 -0.99 13.30
N ILE A 12 0.15 0.23 13.66
CA ILE A 12 0.08 0.65 15.07
C ILE A 12 -1.08 -0.07 15.79
N PRO A 13 -1.06 -0.16 17.13
CA PRO A 13 -2.07 -0.90 17.89
C PRO A 13 -3.51 -0.49 17.56
N THR A 14 -3.80 0.80 17.53
CA THR A 14 -5.14 1.33 17.24
C THR A 14 -5.66 0.91 15.86
N THR A 15 -4.84 0.99 14.81
CA THR A 15 -5.24 0.55 13.46
C THR A 15 -5.47 -0.96 13.41
N ARG A 16 -4.62 -1.73 14.10
CA ARG A 16 -4.76 -3.18 14.19
C ARG A 16 -6.05 -3.59 14.90
N GLU A 17 -6.43 -2.87 15.97
CA GLU A 17 -7.63 -3.17 16.77
C GLU A 17 -8.93 -2.69 16.12
N LEU A 18 -8.92 -1.51 15.47
CA LEU A 18 -10.13 -0.85 14.98
C LEU A 18 -10.44 -1.09 13.51
N THR A 19 -9.63 -1.86 12.78
CA THR A 19 -9.87 -2.17 11.36
C THR A 19 -9.88 -3.67 11.11
N THR A 20 -10.34 -4.08 9.92
CA THR A 20 -10.33 -5.49 9.51
C THR A 20 -8.93 -6.04 9.24
N LEU A 21 -7.90 -5.18 9.15
CA LEU A 21 -6.54 -5.61 8.84
C LEU A 21 -5.89 -6.42 9.97
N GLY A 22 -6.28 -6.19 11.23
CA GLY A 22 -5.71 -6.91 12.37
C GLY A 22 -6.10 -8.38 12.47
N SER A 23 -7.21 -8.77 11.83
CA SER A 23 -7.75 -10.14 11.81
C SER A 23 -7.77 -10.77 10.42
N ALA A 24 -7.23 -10.09 9.40
CA ALA A 24 -7.15 -10.61 8.04
C ALA A 24 -6.24 -11.84 7.97
N ALA A 25 -6.77 -12.94 7.46
CA ALA A 25 -5.99 -14.17 7.23
C ALA A 25 -5.12 -14.06 5.98
N VAL A 26 -4.07 -14.88 5.90
CA VAL A 26 -3.23 -15.01 4.70
C VAL A 26 -4.11 -15.35 3.49
N GLY A 27 -3.90 -14.63 2.38
CA GLY A 27 -4.71 -14.76 1.15
C GLY A 27 -5.95 -13.87 1.10
N THR A 28 -6.26 -13.12 2.17
CA THR A 28 -7.33 -12.11 2.15
C THR A 28 -7.05 -11.09 1.06
N ARG A 29 -8.02 -10.88 0.16
CA ARG A 29 -7.95 -9.81 -0.83
C ARG A 29 -8.24 -8.48 -0.15
N VAL A 30 -7.43 -7.47 -0.48
CA VAL A 30 -7.60 -6.10 0.00
C VAL A 30 -7.75 -5.15 -1.16
N ASN A 31 -8.39 -4.01 -0.91
CA ASN A 31 -8.43 -2.91 -1.86
C ASN A 31 -7.09 -2.16 -1.77
N LEU A 32 -6.38 -2.05 -2.89
CA LEU A 32 -5.16 -1.26 -2.99
C LEU A 32 -5.47 0.04 -3.74
N GLU A 33 -5.37 1.16 -3.04
CA GLU A 33 -5.54 2.48 -3.62
C GLU A 33 -4.22 3.25 -3.50
N VAL A 34 -3.78 3.82 -4.62
CA VAL A 34 -2.60 4.69 -4.66
C VAL A 34 -3.02 6.14 -4.43
N ASP A 35 -2.30 6.83 -3.54
CA ASP A 35 -2.54 8.26 -3.31
C ASP A 35 -2.37 9.03 -4.63
N VAL A 36 -3.37 9.84 -4.96
CA VAL A 36 -3.39 10.68 -6.15
C VAL A 36 -2.19 11.65 -6.15
N VAL A 37 -1.71 12.06 -4.97
CA VAL A 37 -0.53 12.93 -4.81
C VAL A 37 0.72 12.28 -5.40
N ALA A 38 0.93 10.98 -5.23
CA ALA A 38 2.08 10.28 -5.80
C ALA A 38 2.08 10.33 -7.34
N LYS A 39 0.89 10.25 -7.97
CA LYS A 39 0.76 10.41 -9.43
C LYS A 39 1.11 11.82 -9.90
N TYR A 40 0.76 12.84 -9.11
CA TYR A 40 1.15 14.22 -9.41
C TYR A 40 2.66 14.44 -9.26
N VAL A 41 3.29 13.86 -8.23
CA VAL A 41 4.74 13.91 -8.04
C VAL A 41 5.47 13.21 -9.20
N GLU A 42 5.02 12.03 -9.61
CA GLU A 42 5.61 11.34 -10.77
C GLU A 42 5.50 12.21 -12.04
N ARG A 43 4.34 12.82 -12.28
CA ARG A 43 4.12 13.68 -13.45
C ARG A 43 4.99 14.95 -13.41
N LEU A 44 5.13 15.59 -12.25
CA LEU A 44 5.99 16.76 -12.07
C LEU A 44 7.48 16.42 -12.30
N MET A 45 7.94 15.29 -11.76
CA MET A 45 9.31 14.80 -11.96
C MET A 45 9.58 14.47 -13.44
N ARG A 46 8.58 13.96 -14.16
CA ARG A 46 8.68 13.63 -15.59
C ARG A 46 8.65 14.87 -16.51
N SER A 47 8.08 16.00 -16.05
CA SER A 47 8.05 17.28 -16.78
C SER A 47 9.19 18.23 -16.45
N ALA A 48 9.94 17.96 -15.38
CA ALA A 48 11.12 18.73 -14.99
C ALA A 48 12.43 18.19 -15.63
N GLY A 49 12.30 17.25 -16.57
CA GLY A 49 13.38 16.75 -17.43
C GLY A 49 13.35 17.40 -18.81
#